data_AF-A0A1L6FEG6-F1
#
_entry.id   AF-A0A1L6FEG6-F1
#
_cell.length_a   1.000
_cell.length_b   1.000
_cell.length_c   1.000
_cell.angle_alpha   90.00
_cell.angle_beta   90.00
_cell.angle_gamma   90.00
#
_symmetry.space_group_name_H-M   'P 1'
#
loop_
_entity.id
_entity.type
_entity.pdbx_description
1 polymer ?
#
loop_
_entity_poly.entity_id
_entity_poly.type
_entity_poly.pdbx_seq_one_letter_code
_entity_poly.pdbx_strand_id
1 'polypeptide(L)' 'MNWNDLEKHFSPARLGRYRAARGGDATKAAADYSSNVLLSEAMVPMLNVLEIALRNGIHARLSKLYGRADPKT' A
#
# COMPACT_ATOMS: atom_id res chain seq x y z
N MET A 1 -19.27 1.28 0.65
CA MET A 1 -19.16 1.53 -0.81
C MET A 1 -20.16 0.66 -1.54
N ASN A 2 -20.85 1.18 -2.56
CA ASN A 2 -21.72 0.37 -3.43
C ASN A 2 -20.86 -0.37 -4.46
N TRP A 3 -21.12 -1.66 -4.67
CA TRP A 3 -20.38 -2.51 -5.60
C TRP A 3 -20.39 -1.97 -7.03
N ASN A 4 -21.54 -1.45 -7.50
CA ASN A 4 -21.67 -0.92 -8.85
C ASN A 4 -20.75 0.30 -9.11
N ASP A 5 -20.48 1.10 -8.08
CA ASP A 5 -19.58 2.24 -8.19
C ASP A 5 -18.12 1.76 -8.19
N LEU A 6 -17.81 0.75 -7.37
CA LEU A 6 -16.49 0.11 -7.39
C LEU A 6 -16.19 -0.48 -8.77
N GLU A 7 -17.12 -1.22 -9.36
CA GLU A 7 -16.94 -1.89 -10.66
C GLU A 7 -16.76 -0.90 -11.83
N LYS A 8 -17.32 0.31 -11.73
CA LYS A 8 -17.11 1.38 -12.71
C LYS A 8 -15.75 2.06 -12.57
N HIS A 9 -15.25 2.22 -11.35
CA HIS A 9 -14.04 2.99 -11.08
C HIS A 9 -12.77 2.14 -10.96
N PHE A 10 -12.90 0.84 -10.71
CA PHE A 10 -11.77 -0.08 -10.53
C PHE A 10 -11.81 -1.24 -11.54
N SER A 11 -10.64 -1.79 -11.86
CA SER A 11 -10.56 -2.85 -12.86
C SER A 11 -11.33 -4.11 -12.44
N PRO A 12 -12.05 -4.77 -13.37
CA PRO A 12 -12.78 -6.00 -13.08
C PRO A 12 -11.88 -7.12 -12.53
N ALA A 13 -10.61 -7.17 -12.97
CA ALA A 13 -9.63 -8.14 -12.47
C ALA A 13 -9.32 -7.95 -10.97
N ARG A 14 -9.34 -6.71 -10.47
CA ARG A 14 -9.06 -6.41 -9.05
C ARG A 14 -10.25 -6.77 -8.16
N LEU A 15 -11.47 -6.45 -8.60
CA LEU A 15 -12.70 -6.75 -7.86
C LEU A 15 -13.13 -8.22 -7.99
N GLY A 16 -12.87 -8.85 -9.14
CA GLY A 16 -13.20 -10.24 -9.41
C GLY A 16 -12.60 -11.23 -8.41
N ARG A 17 -11.43 -10.92 -7.85
CA ARG A 17 -10.80 -11.74 -6.78
C ARG A 17 -11.64 -11.76 -5.50
N TYR A 18 -12.15 -10.60 -5.07
CA TYR A 18 -12.99 -10.49 -3.88
C TYR A 18 -14.36 -11.13 -4.12
N ARG A 19 -14.94 -10.94 -5.32
CA ARG A 19 -16.22 -11.55 -5.69
C ARG A 19 -16.14 -13.08 -5.77
N ALA A 20 -15.06 -13.62 -6.34
CA ALA A 20 -14.83 -15.06 -6.39
C ALA A 20 -14.64 -15.66 -4.99
N ALA A 21 -13.86 -14.99 -4.12
CA ALA A 21 -13.62 -15.44 -2.75
C ALA A 21 -14.89 -15.44 -1.87
N ARG A 22 -15.89 -14.63 -2.20
CA ARG A 22 -17.18 -14.55 -1.50
C ARG A 22 -18.32 -15.27 -2.21
N GLY A 23 -18.02 -16.14 -3.19
CA GLY A 23 -19.04 -16.94 -3.88
C GLY A 23 -20.05 -16.09 -4.68
N GLY A 24 -19.63 -14.92 -5.16
CA GLY A 24 -20.49 -14.00 -5.91
C GLY A 24 -21.22 -12.95 -5.07
N ASP A 25 -21.12 -13.00 -3.74
CA ASP A 25 -21.73 -12.01 -2.82
C ASP A 25 -21.02 -10.66 -2.94
N ALA A 26 -21.63 -9.76 -3.72
CA ALA A 26 -21.11 -8.45 -4.04
C ALA A 26 -21.02 -7.52 -2.81
N THR A 27 -21.92 -7.67 -1.84
CA THR A 27 -21.93 -6.84 -0.63
C THR A 27 -20.75 -7.18 0.28
N LYS A 28 -20.48 -8.48 0.49
CA LYS A 28 -19.31 -8.91 1.26
C LYS A 28 -18.00 -8.63 0.52
N ALA A 29 -17.98 -8.81 -0.80
CA ALA A 29 -16.81 -8.48 -1.60
C ALA A 29 -16.48 -6.98 -1.56
N ALA A 30 -17.49 -6.10 -1.59
CA ALA A 30 -17.31 -4.66 -1.40
C ALA A 30 -16.74 -4.33 0.00
N ALA A 31 -17.26 -4.98 1.04
CA ALA A 31 -16.81 -4.76 2.43
C ALA A 31 -15.34 -5.19 2.63
N ASP A 32 -14.95 -6.35 2.09
CA ASP A 32 -13.55 -6.80 2.12
C ASP A 32 -12.63 -5.82 1.38
N TYR A 33 -13.05 -5.36 0.19
CA TYR A 33 -12.29 -4.40 -0.58
C TYR A 33 -12.09 -3.08 0.18
N SER A 34 -13.16 -2.54 0.77
CA SER A 34 -13.07 -1.34 1.62
C SER A 34 -12.14 -1.54 2.81
N SER A 35 -12.19 -2.72 3.45
CA SER A 35 -11.30 -3.05 4.57
C SER A 35 -9.82 -3.14 4.12
N ASN A 36 -9.57 -3.69 2.92
CA ASN A 36 -8.23 -3.74 2.34
C ASN A 36 -7.68 -2.34 2.04
N VAL A 37 -8.51 -1.43 1.54
CA VAL A 37 -8.13 -0.04 1.30
C VAL A 37 -7.75 0.65 2.61
N LEU A 38 -8.61 0.56 3.63
CA LEU A 38 -8.34 1.17 4.95
C LEU A 38 -7.07 0.63 5.59
N LEU A 39 -6.84 -0.68 5.51
CA LEU A 39 -5.59 -1.28 5.99
C LEU A 39 -4.38 -0.74 5.22
N SER A 40 -4.48 -0.66 3.89
CA SER A 40 -3.40 -0.15 3.04
C SER A 40 -3.07 1.30 3.38
N GLU A 41 -4.08 2.15 3.56
CA GLU A 41 -3.92 3.55 3.99
C GLU A 41 -3.24 3.65 5.36
N ALA A 42 -3.65 2.84 6.33
CA ALA A 42 -3.05 2.80 7.66
C ALA A 42 -1.57 2.37 7.65
N MET A 43 -1.14 1.61 6.64
CA MET A 43 0.26 1.19 6.49
C MET A 43 1.18 2.27 5.90
N VAL A 44 0.65 3.26 5.18
CA VAL A 44 1.46 4.30 4.51
C VAL A 44 2.40 5.04 5.47
N PRO A 45 1.96 5.53 6.65
CA PRO A 45 2.86 6.23 7.57
C PRO A 45 4.01 5.34 8.06
N MET A 46 3.74 4.06 8.31
CA MET A 46 4.76 3.10 8.74
C MET A 46 5.80 2.87 7.63
N LEU A 47 5.36 2.73 6.39
CA LEU A 47 6.25 2.57 5.24
C LEU A 47 7.11 3.81 5.01
N ASN A 48 6.55 5.01 5.18
CA ASN A 48 7.31 6.26 5.07
C ASN A 48 8.43 6.34 6.12
N VAL A 49 8.15 5.96 7.37
CA VAL A 49 9.17 5.94 8.44
C VAL A 49 10.25 4.91 8.11
N LEU A 50 9.86 3.72 7.65
CA LEU A 50 10.81 2.68 7.23
C LEU A 50 11.71 3.17 6.09
N GLU A 51 11.15 3.83 5.08
CA GLU A 51 11.89 4.39 3.95
C GLU A 51 12.95 5.39 4.43
N ILE A 52 12.55 6.35 5.27
CA ILE A 52 13.46 7.37 5.79
C ILE A 52 14.59 6.72 6.60
N ALA A 53 14.26 5.77 7.48
CA ALA A 53 15.24 5.06 8.30
C ALA A 53 16.22 4.28 7.42
N LEU A 54 15.72 3.54 6.43
CA LEU A 54 16.53 2.76 5.51
C LEU A 54 17.47 3.66 4.68
N ARG A 55 16.92 4.73 4.08
CA ARG A 55 17.69 5.69 3.29
C ARG A 55 18.81 6.32 4.11
N ASN A 56 18.48 6.74 5.34
CA ASN A 56 19.47 7.31 6.27
C ASN A 56 20.55 6.29 6.66
N GLY A 57 20.18 5.02 6.86
CA GLY A 57 21.12 3.94 7.16
C GLY A 57 22.07 3.67 6.00
N ILE A 58 21.56 3.55 4.78
CA ILE A 58 22.36 3.37 3.55
C ILE A 58 23.31 4.55 3.38
N HIS A 59 22.81 5.78 3.49
CA HIS A 59 23.61 6.98 3.37
C HIS A 59 24.74 7.02 4.40
N ALA A 60 24.44 6.77 5.68
CA ALA A 60 25.46 6.71 6.73
C ALA A 60 26.55 5.66 6.45
N ARG A 61 26.14 4.49 5.93
CA ARG A 61 27.09 3.41 5.60
C ARG A 61 28.00 3.79 4.43
N LEU A 62 27.44 4.40 3.37
CA LEU A 62 28.20 4.82 2.19
C LEU A 62 29.13 6.00 2.51
N SER A 63 28.65 7.01 3.24
CA SER A 63 29.49 8.14 3.67
C SER A 63 30.68 7.68 4.51
N LYS A 64 30.48 6.72 5.41
CA LYS A 64 31.58 6.12 6.18
C LYS A 64 32.59 5.37 5.30
N LEU A 65 32.11 4.65 4.29
CA LEU A 65 32.98 3.88 3.39
C LEU A 65 33.83 4.77 2.48
N TYR A 66 33.26 5.86 1.97
CA TYR A 66 33.90 6.71 0.98
C TYR A 66 34.43 8.04 1.53
N GLY A 67 34.30 8.31 2.83
CA GLY A 67 34.79 9.52 3.47
C GLY A 67 34.09 10.81 3.02
N ARG A 68 32.91 10.70 2.39
CA ARG A 68 32.16 11.82 1.82
C ARG A 68 30.88 12.07 2.60
N ALA A 69 30.80 13.22 3.26
CA ALA A 69 29.58 13.68 3.92
C ALA A 69 28.71 14.39 2.88
N ASP A 70 27.73 13.69 2.31
CA ASP A 70 26.67 14.35 1.54
C ASP A 70 25.53 14.74 2.50
N PRO A 71 24.79 15.84 2.25
CA PRO A 71 23.71 16.26 3.14
C PRO A 71 22.56 15.25 3.17
N LYS A 72 21.99 15.02 4.35
CA LYS A 72 20.69 14.33 4.48
C LYS A 72 19.57 15.28 4.03
N THR A 73 18.57 14.73 3.33
CA THR A 73 17.31 15.42 3.01
C THR A 73 16.32 15.28 4.15
#